data_AF-A0A7Y5H9D8-F1
#
_entry.id   AF-A0A7Y5H9D8-F1
#
_cell.length_a   1.000
_cell.length_b   1.000
_cell.length_c   1.000
_cell.angle_alpha   90.00
_cell.angle_beta   90.00
_cell.angle_gamma   90.00
#
_symmetry.space_group_name_H-M   'P 1'
#
loop_
_entity.id
_entity.type
_entity.pdbx_description
1 polymer ?
#
loop_
_entity_poly.entity_id
_entity_poly.type
_entity_poly.pdbx_seq_one_letter_code
_entity_poly.pdbx_strand_id
1 'polypeptide(L)'
;MDGSVYPNKDVVAASKRWVNIYCNKDTEHGTKKVGNEEFCALIPGIKCEEHVAAWNALNNLYFKGSIPNPTTIWCDVDGTEVGRQEGSMVAKDMISKFAAAEKKVGPGLNVDEYNYAMGSIADGAKSEEAGKIPDAVKSYAAVVRMKNPAAKNVIQLAQDAMNKLDAAGRVKVSAAKEIIAGRDYERAKSILKEVLTTYKGLPVAKEAETEYSDLIKREELEKKNGLKNPGSTR
;
A
#
# COMPACT_ATOMS: atom_id res chain seq x y z
N MET A 1 -40.13 16.37 -3.32
CA MET A 1 -38.67 16.34 -3.11
C MET A 1 -38.28 14.89 -3.02
N ASP A 2 -37.77 14.31 -4.10
CA ASP A 2 -37.14 13.00 -4.02
C ASP A 2 -35.86 13.18 -3.19
N GLY A 3 -35.85 12.58 -2.00
CA GLY A 3 -34.73 12.69 -1.08
C GLY A 3 -33.45 12.18 -1.72
N SER A 4 -32.31 12.76 -1.32
CA SER A 4 -30.98 12.25 -1.65
C SER A 4 -30.94 10.72 -1.45
N VAL A 5 -30.33 10.00 -2.40
CA VAL A 5 -30.17 8.55 -2.33
C VAL A 5 -29.16 8.12 -1.26
N TYR A 6 -28.20 9.00 -0.94
CA TYR A 6 -27.10 8.75 -0.01
C TYR A 6 -27.51 8.50 1.46
N PRO A 7 -28.54 9.17 2.04
CA PRO A 7 -29.04 8.83 3.38
C PRO A 7 -29.93 7.57 3.41
N ASN A 8 -30.23 6.92 2.28
CA ASN A 8 -31.00 5.67 2.30
C ASN A 8 -30.22 4.57 3.03
N LYS A 9 -30.82 3.97 4.07
CA LYS A 9 -30.15 2.97 4.93
C LYS A 9 -29.58 1.77 4.15
N ASP A 10 -30.25 1.35 3.08
CA ASP A 10 -29.86 0.18 2.29
C ASP A 10 -28.71 0.55 1.35
N VAL A 11 -28.70 1.78 0.83
CA VAL A 11 -27.57 2.36 0.08
C VAL A 11 -26.36 2.51 1.01
N VAL A 12 -26.55 3.06 2.21
CA VAL A 12 -25.47 3.17 3.22
C VAL A 12 -24.90 1.78 3.53
N ALA A 13 -25.75 0.78 3.79
CA ALA A 13 -25.31 -0.58 4.08
C ALA A 13 -24.51 -1.20 2.92
N ALA A 14 -24.97 -1.04 1.68
CA ALA A 14 -24.28 -1.53 0.49
C ALA A 14 -22.98 -0.76 0.20
N SER A 15 -22.92 0.52 0.56
CA SER A 15 -21.77 1.40 0.32
C SER A 15 -20.58 1.11 1.23
N LYS A 16 -20.79 0.55 2.43
CA LYS A 16 -19.73 0.31 3.46
C LYS A 16 -18.57 -0.59 3.01
N ARG A 17 -18.69 -1.22 1.83
CA ARG A 17 -17.70 -2.12 1.22
C ARG A 17 -16.82 -1.44 0.17
N TRP A 18 -17.16 -0.20 -0.18
CA TRP A 18 -16.51 0.56 -1.23
C TRP A 18 -15.94 1.84 -0.66
N VAL A 19 -14.80 2.27 -1.21
CA VAL A 19 -14.41 3.66 -1.11
C VAL A 19 -15.33 4.42 -2.07
N ASN A 20 -16.44 4.94 -1.53
CA ASN A 20 -17.37 5.74 -2.31
C ASN A 20 -16.86 7.15 -2.33
N ILE A 21 -16.58 7.63 -3.52
CA ILE A 21 -16.23 9.01 -3.70
C ILE A 21 -17.36 9.71 -4.42
N TYR A 22 -18.07 10.51 -3.65
CA TYR A 22 -19.00 11.47 -4.19
C TYR A 22 -18.22 12.71 -4.61
N CYS A 23 -18.38 13.10 -5.86
CA CYS A 23 -17.73 14.24 -6.46
C CYS A 23 -18.80 15.18 -7.00
N ASN A 24 -18.90 16.34 -6.36
CA ASN A 24 -19.62 17.49 -6.87
C ASN A 24 -18.62 18.64 -6.98
N LYS A 25 -18.83 19.57 -7.92
CA LYS A 25 -18.04 20.79 -7.96
C LYS A 25 -18.49 21.67 -6.79
N ASP A 26 -17.67 21.72 -5.75
CA ASP A 26 -18.02 22.12 -4.37
C ASP A 26 -18.43 23.56 -4.09
N THR A 27 -18.82 24.30 -5.12
CA THR A 27 -19.26 25.69 -4.95
C THR A 27 -20.79 25.85 -4.95
N GLU A 28 -21.57 24.80 -5.23
CA GLU A 28 -23.00 24.95 -5.58
C GLU A 28 -24.00 24.12 -4.74
N HIS A 29 -23.55 23.34 -3.77
CA HIS A 29 -24.43 22.52 -2.92
C HIS A 29 -24.68 23.17 -1.56
N GLY A 30 -25.85 22.89 -0.98
CA GLY A 30 -26.18 23.41 0.35
C GLY A 30 -25.21 22.91 1.41
N THR A 31 -24.86 23.78 2.36
CA THR A 31 -24.04 23.44 3.54
C THR A 31 -24.88 23.53 4.82
N LYS A 32 -24.45 22.82 5.86
CA LYS A 32 -25.00 22.90 7.22
C LYS A 32 -23.88 23.27 8.18
N LYS A 33 -24.10 24.29 9.02
CA LYS A 33 -23.15 24.68 10.07
C LYS A 33 -23.44 23.95 11.36
N VAL A 34 -22.41 23.38 11.98
CA VAL A 34 -22.45 22.84 13.35
C VAL A 34 -21.23 23.40 14.09
N GLY A 35 -21.47 24.38 14.98
CA GLY A 35 -20.38 25.14 15.59
C GLY A 35 -19.63 25.98 14.55
N ASN A 36 -18.29 25.89 14.55
CA ASN A 36 -17.41 26.57 13.59
C ASN A 36 -17.14 25.76 12.33
N GLU A 37 -17.72 24.55 12.22
CA GLU A 37 -17.48 23.64 11.12
C GLU A 37 -18.64 23.65 10.11
N GLU A 38 -18.31 23.61 8.82
CA GLU A 38 -19.25 23.52 7.72
C GLU A 38 -19.29 22.10 7.16
N PHE A 39 -20.49 21.52 7.11
CA PHE A 39 -20.75 20.17 6.62
C PHE A 39 -21.57 20.19 5.34
N CYS A 40 -21.42 19.16 4.52
CA CYS A 40 -22.26 18.97 3.35
C CYS A 40 -23.73 18.75 3.77
N ALA A 41 -24.69 19.48 3.17
CA ALA A 41 -26.11 19.24 3.44
C ALA A 41 -26.63 17.96 2.77
N LEU A 42 -25.95 17.48 1.72
CA LEU A 42 -26.34 16.31 0.93
C LEU A 42 -25.82 14.99 1.53
N ILE A 43 -24.67 15.03 2.21
CA ILE A 43 -24.03 13.88 2.83
C ILE A 43 -23.78 14.17 4.31
N PRO A 44 -24.55 13.55 5.22
CA PRO A 44 -24.38 13.75 6.65
C PRO A 44 -22.97 13.36 7.12
N GLY A 45 -22.35 14.23 7.92
CA GLY A 45 -21.10 13.93 8.64
C GLY A 45 -19.81 14.20 7.86
N ILE A 46 -19.86 14.60 6.59
CA ILE A 46 -18.68 15.00 5.80
C ILE A 46 -18.50 16.52 5.90
N LYS A 47 -17.31 16.96 6.31
CA LYS A 47 -16.95 18.38 6.31
C LYS A 47 -16.73 18.88 4.87
N CYS A 48 -17.08 20.13 4.61
CA CYS A 48 -16.88 20.72 3.27
C CYS A 48 -15.40 20.71 2.88
N GLU A 49 -14.48 20.89 3.82
CA GLU A 49 -13.04 20.80 3.56
C GLU A 49 -12.59 19.41 3.08
N GLU A 50 -13.14 18.34 3.65
CA GLU A 50 -12.86 16.95 3.26
C GLU A 50 -13.38 16.66 1.86
N HIS A 51 -14.55 17.22 1.55
CA HIS A 51 -15.21 17.08 0.26
C HIS A 51 -14.44 17.81 -0.85
N VAL A 52 -13.99 19.05 -0.60
CA VAL A 52 -13.11 19.82 -1.51
C VAL A 52 -11.76 19.12 -1.70
N ALA A 53 -11.15 18.61 -0.63
CA ALA A 53 -9.88 17.90 -0.71
C ALA A 53 -9.99 16.62 -1.56
N ALA A 54 -11.06 15.84 -1.34
CA ALA A 54 -11.36 14.65 -2.15
C ALA A 54 -11.60 15.02 -3.62
N TRP A 55 -12.42 16.05 -3.90
CA TRP A 55 -12.63 16.55 -5.26
C TRP A 55 -11.32 16.92 -5.94
N ASN A 56 -10.45 17.71 -5.29
CA ASN A 56 -9.18 18.13 -5.88
C ASN A 56 -8.23 16.96 -6.16
N ALA A 57 -8.15 15.99 -5.25
CA ALA A 57 -7.34 14.79 -5.44
C ALA A 57 -7.81 13.98 -6.65
N LEU A 58 -9.13 13.87 -6.85
CA LEU A 58 -9.72 13.03 -7.87
C LEU A 58 -9.89 13.73 -9.20
N ASN A 59 -10.06 15.06 -9.18
CA ASN A 59 -10.11 15.88 -10.39
C ASN A 59 -8.87 15.61 -11.26
N ASN A 60 -7.72 15.49 -10.61
CA ASN A 60 -6.45 15.23 -11.29
C ASN A 60 -6.30 13.77 -11.76
N LEU A 61 -6.93 12.82 -11.07
CA LEU A 61 -6.77 11.38 -11.34
C LEU A 61 -7.78 10.83 -12.35
N TYR A 62 -9.07 11.13 -12.19
CA TYR A 62 -10.16 10.51 -12.96
C TYR A 62 -10.84 11.45 -13.96
N PHE A 63 -10.63 12.75 -13.81
CA PHE A 63 -11.56 13.75 -14.30
C PHE A 63 -10.85 14.77 -15.18
N LYS A 64 -10.32 14.28 -16.31
CA LYS A 64 -9.80 15.14 -17.38
C LYS A 64 -10.97 15.77 -18.16
N GLY A 65 -11.65 16.77 -17.60
CA GLY A 65 -12.70 17.53 -18.32
C GLY A 65 -13.89 17.96 -17.45
N SER A 66 -14.94 18.47 -18.11
CA SER A 66 -16.21 18.82 -17.46
C SER A 66 -17.05 17.58 -17.22
N ILE A 67 -17.57 17.40 -16.01
CA ILE A 67 -18.30 16.20 -15.59
C ILE A 67 -19.74 16.55 -15.22
N PRO A 68 -20.71 15.68 -15.54
CA PRO A 68 -22.07 15.83 -15.07
C PRO A 68 -22.14 15.71 -13.54
N ASN A 69 -22.71 16.71 -12.88
CA ASN A 69 -22.97 16.67 -11.44
C ASN A 69 -24.38 16.13 -11.17
N PRO A 70 -24.59 15.29 -10.13
CA PRO A 70 -23.58 14.67 -9.27
C PRO A 70 -22.89 13.47 -9.93
N THR A 71 -21.62 13.21 -9.59
CA THR A 71 -20.94 11.95 -9.97
C THR A 71 -20.50 11.19 -8.73
N THR A 72 -20.74 9.88 -8.72
CA THR A 72 -20.25 8.96 -7.69
C THR A 72 -19.37 7.91 -8.33
N ILE A 73 -18.14 7.81 -7.85
CA ILE A 73 -17.21 6.75 -8.19
C ILE A 73 -17.14 5.79 -7.01
N TRP A 74 -17.15 4.49 -7.28
CA TRP A 74 -16.74 3.49 -6.31
C TRP A 74 -15.37 2.97 -6.74
N CYS A 75 -14.42 3.08 -5.81
CA CYS A 75 -13.08 2.56 -5.96
C CYS A 75 -12.91 1.30 -5.13
N ASP A 76 -12.06 0.42 -5.63
CA ASP A 76 -11.46 -0.64 -4.85
C ASP A 76 -10.46 -0.03 -3.85
N VAL A 77 -9.98 -0.86 -2.93
CA VAL A 77 -9.09 -0.48 -1.83
C VAL A 77 -7.75 0.10 -2.29
N ASP A 78 -7.31 -0.24 -3.51
CA ASP A 78 -6.09 0.30 -4.15
C ASP A 78 -6.33 1.59 -4.95
N GLY A 79 -7.56 2.11 -4.93
CA GLY A 79 -7.98 3.28 -5.70
C GLY A 79 -8.48 2.94 -7.10
N THR A 80 -8.39 1.70 -7.57
CA THR A 80 -8.88 1.33 -8.91
C THR A 80 -10.38 1.58 -9.02
N GLU A 81 -10.82 2.34 -10.03
CA GLU A 81 -12.24 2.56 -10.27
C GLU A 81 -12.90 1.22 -10.65
N VAL A 82 -13.89 0.81 -9.86
CA VAL A 82 -14.70 -0.40 -10.11
C VAL A 82 -16.10 -0.06 -10.62
N GLY A 83 -16.44 1.22 -10.58
CA GLY A 83 -17.44 1.82 -11.45
C GLY A 83 -17.85 3.23 -11.06
N ARG A 84 -18.80 3.76 -11.82
CA ARG A 84 -19.29 5.13 -11.67
C ARG A 84 -20.77 5.30 -11.97
N GLN A 85 -21.34 6.35 -11.39
CA GLN A 85 -22.68 6.86 -11.63
C GLN A 85 -22.62 8.36 -11.87
N GLU A 86 -23.17 8.81 -13.00
CA GLU A 86 -23.31 10.23 -13.32
C GLU A 86 -24.80 10.60 -13.29
N GLY A 87 -25.13 11.71 -12.66
CA GLY A 87 -26.50 12.16 -12.44
C GLY A 87 -27.22 11.42 -11.31
N SER A 88 -28.41 11.92 -10.98
CA SER A 88 -29.28 11.33 -9.95
C SER A 88 -29.68 9.89 -10.28
N MET A 89 -29.77 9.04 -9.26
CA MET A 89 -30.16 7.63 -9.39
C MET A 89 -31.02 7.21 -8.20
N VAL A 90 -31.99 6.33 -8.43
CA VAL A 90 -32.81 5.75 -7.37
C VAL A 90 -32.03 4.69 -6.59
N ALA A 91 -32.35 4.52 -5.30
CA ALA A 91 -31.64 3.61 -4.39
C ALA A 91 -31.45 2.20 -4.94
N LYS A 92 -32.51 1.62 -5.54
CA LYS A 92 -32.48 0.26 -6.09
C LYS A 92 -31.42 0.08 -7.18
N ASP A 93 -31.27 1.07 -8.05
CA ASP A 93 -30.32 1.00 -9.16
C ASP A 93 -28.89 1.18 -8.66
N MET A 94 -28.70 2.08 -7.68
CA MET A 94 -27.39 2.27 -7.05
C MET A 94 -26.92 1.02 -6.30
N ILE A 95 -27.81 0.36 -5.55
CA ILE A 95 -27.55 -0.92 -4.90
C ILE A 95 -27.20 -2.00 -5.94
N SER A 96 -27.91 -2.03 -7.07
CA SER A 96 -27.63 -2.97 -8.16
C SER A 96 -26.25 -2.75 -8.78
N LYS A 97 -25.82 -1.49 -8.89
CA LYS A 97 -24.47 -1.14 -9.34
C LYS A 97 -23.39 -1.56 -8.34
N PHE A 98 -23.61 -1.39 -7.05
CA PHE A 98 -22.70 -1.91 -6.02
C PHE A 98 -22.61 -3.43 -6.07
N ALA A 99 -23.73 -4.14 -6.20
CA ALA A 99 -23.72 -5.60 -6.35
C ALA A 99 -23.01 -6.06 -7.63
N ALA A 100 -23.09 -5.29 -8.72
CA ALA A 100 -22.36 -5.57 -9.95
C ALA A 100 -20.86 -5.33 -9.81
N ALA A 101 -20.44 -4.30 -9.08
CA ALA A 101 -19.04 -4.08 -8.72
C ALA A 101 -18.52 -5.24 -7.83
N GLU A 102 -19.33 -5.67 -6.86
CA GLU A 102 -18.99 -6.78 -5.96
C GLU A 102 -18.71 -8.08 -6.71
N LYS A 103 -19.51 -8.38 -7.74
CA LYS A 103 -19.27 -9.55 -8.60
C LYS A 103 -17.96 -9.48 -9.38
N LYS A 104 -17.43 -8.28 -9.64
CA LYS A 104 -16.19 -8.09 -10.42
C LYS A 104 -14.94 -8.20 -9.54
N VAL A 105 -14.95 -7.58 -8.36
CA VAL A 105 -13.74 -7.46 -7.53
C VAL A 105 -13.84 -8.16 -6.16
N GLY A 106 -15.00 -8.70 -5.82
CA GLY A 106 -15.26 -9.34 -4.54
C GLY A 106 -15.88 -8.41 -3.50
N PRO A 107 -16.14 -8.90 -2.28
CA PRO A 107 -16.92 -8.20 -1.24
C PRO A 107 -16.25 -6.97 -0.63
N GLY A 108 -15.04 -6.60 -1.06
CA GLY A 108 -14.26 -5.50 -0.48
C GLY A 108 -13.86 -5.76 0.98
N LEU A 109 -13.10 -4.84 1.55
CA LEU A 109 -12.79 -4.83 2.99
C LEU A 109 -13.86 -4.03 3.74
N ASN A 110 -14.13 -4.41 4.99
CA ASN A 110 -14.85 -3.51 5.88
C ASN A 110 -13.95 -2.34 6.32
N VAL A 111 -14.54 -1.28 6.89
CA VAL A 111 -13.82 -0.06 7.31
C VAL A 111 -12.64 -0.36 8.25
N ASP A 112 -12.80 -1.25 9.22
CA ASP A 112 -11.75 -1.54 10.20
C ASP A 112 -10.59 -2.30 9.55
N GLU A 113 -10.91 -3.28 8.70
CA GLU A 113 -9.91 -4.03 7.93
C GLU A 113 -9.17 -3.13 6.94
N TYR A 114 -9.89 -2.22 6.27
CA TYR A 114 -9.31 -1.25 5.35
C TYR A 114 -8.36 -0.30 6.08
N ASN A 115 -8.82 0.30 7.18
CA ASN A 115 -8.00 1.21 7.99
C ASN A 115 -6.76 0.52 8.54
N TYR A 116 -6.88 -0.72 9.00
CA TYR A 116 -5.75 -1.52 9.43
C TYR A 116 -4.75 -1.77 8.29
N ALA A 117 -5.22 -2.23 7.12
CA ALA A 117 -4.36 -2.55 5.99
C ALA A 117 -3.64 -1.31 5.45
N MET A 118 -4.38 -0.24 5.17
CA MET A 118 -3.81 1.00 4.63
C MET A 118 -2.96 1.74 5.64
N GLY A 119 -3.34 1.73 6.93
CA GLY A 119 -2.51 2.26 8.01
C GLY A 119 -1.17 1.53 8.10
N SER A 120 -1.19 0.20 8.06
CA SER A 120 0.04 -0.62 8.05
C SER A 120 0.91 -0.36 6.82
N ILE A 121 0.31 -0.19 5.63
CA ILE A 121 1.06 0.15 4.40
C ILE A 121 1.70 1.55 4.55
N ALA A 122 0.95 2.53 5.05
CA ALA A 122 1.45 3.89 5.26
C ALA A 122 2.58 3.94 6.31
N ASP A 123 2.47 3.18 7.39
CA ASP A 123 3.52 3.06 8.41
C ASP A 123 4.76 2.34 7.86
N GLY A 124 4.55 1.35 7.00
CA GLY A 124 5.62 0.71 6.24
C GLY A 124 6.39 1.70 5.38
N ALA A 125 5.67 2.53 4.61
CA ALA A 125 6.27 3.54 3.73
C ALA A 125 7.06 4.60 4.53
N LYS A 126 6.49 5.10 5.62
CA LYS A 126 7.19 6.03 6.53
C LYS A 126 8.46 5.42 7.12
N SER A 127 8.42 4.13 7.46
CA SER A 127 9.58 3.42 8.01
C SER A 127 10.66 3.23 6.94
N GLU A 128 10.26 2.93 5.70
CA GLU A 128 11.17 2.86 4.54
C GLU A 128 11.85 4.20 4.29
N GLU A 129 11.09 5.29 4.22
CA GLU A 129 11.62 6.66 4.05
C GLU A 129 12.60 7.05 5.16
N ALA A 130 12.35 6.59 6.40
CA ALA A 130 13.23 6.81 7.54
C ALA A 130 14.45 5.85 7.58
N GLY A 131 14.61 4.97 6.61
CA GLY A 131 15.68 3.95 6.57
C GLY A 131 15.51 2.82 7.60
N LYS A 132 14.36 2.73 8.28
CA LYS A 132 14.03 1.68 9.26
C LYS A 132 13.44 0.46 8.56
N ILE A 133 14.25 -0.18 7.71
CA ILE A 133 13.80 -1.30 6.87
C ILE A 133 13.19 -2.47 7.66
N PRO A 134 13.73 -2.89 8.83
CA PRO A 134 13.09 -3.96 9.60
C PRO A 134 11.66 -3.63 10.04
N ASP A 135 11.39 -2.37 10.38
CA ASP A 135 10.06 -1.90 10.75
C ASP A 135 9.14 -1.86 9.53
N ALA A 136 9.65 -1.41 8.38
CA ALA A 136 8.91 -1.43 7.12
C ALA A 136 8.47 -2.84 6.73
N VAL A 137 9.40 -3.80 6.76
CA VAL A 137 9.13 -5.22 6.48
C VAL A 137 8.07 -5.78 7.43
N LYS A 138 8.16 -5.46 8.72
CA LYS A 138 7.18 -5.89 9.72
C LYS A 138 5.78 -5.38 9.39
N SER A 139 5.64 -4.11 9.03
CA SER A 139 4.35 -3.49 8.71
C SER A 139 3.75 -4.08 7.43
N TYR A 140 4.52 -4.21 6.35
CA TYR A 140 4.01 -4.82 5.12
C TYR A 140 3.66 -6.30 5.31
N ALA A 141 4.50 -7.06 6.03
CA ALA A 141 4.22 -8.47 6.32
C ALA A 141 2.95 -8.67 7.14
N ALA A 142 2.53 -7.69 7.95
CA ALA A 142 1.28 -7.74 8.69
C ALA A 142 0.07 -7.74 7.76
N VAL A 143 0.13 -7.00 6.65
CA VAL A 143 -0.91 -6.97 5.61
C VAL A 143 -0.86 -8.23 4.74
N VAL A 144 0.33 -8.66 4.31
CA VAL A 144 0.49 -9.90 3.49
C VAL A 144 -0.06 -11.14 4.18
N ARG A 145 -0.07 -11.17 5.52
CA ARG A 145 -0.63 -12.28 6.33
C ARG A 145 -2.14 -12.26 6.48
N MET A 146 -2.82 -11.23 5.98
CA MET A 146 -4.29 -11.19 5.99
C MET A 146 -4.84 -12.39 5.23
N LYS A 147 -5.81 -13.08 5.82
CA LYS A 147 -6.43 -14.28 5.23
C LYS A 147 -7.74 -13.97 4.50
N ASN A 148 -8.22 -12.73 4.59
CA ASN A 148 -9.45 -12.32 3.94
C ASN A 148 -9.22 -12.28 2.41
N PRO A 149 -9.93 -13.09 1.61
CA PRO A 149 -9.77 -13.06 0.15
C PRO A 149 -10.05 -11.69 -0.48
N ALA A 150 -10.90 -10.88 0.16
CA ALA A 150 -11.19 -9.51 -0.29
C ALA A 150 -10.00 -8.54 -0.07
N ALA A 151 -9.01 -8.93 0.73
CA ALA A 151 -7.78 -8.17 0.93
C ALA A 151 -6.78 -8.33 -0.21
N LYS A 152 -7.10 -9.08 -1.28
CA LYS A 152 -6.14 -9.43 -2.34
C LYS A 152 -5.36 -8.22 -2.88
N ASN A 153 -6.03 -7.09 -3.12
CA ASN A 153 -5.37 -5.92 -3.71
C ASN A 153 -4.45 -5.21 -2.71
N VAL A 154 -4.84 -5.04 -1.45
CA VAL A 154 -3.92 -4.50 -0.41
C VAL A 154 -2.78 -5.46 -0.08
N ILE A 155 -3.03 -6.78 -0.13
CA ILE A 155 -1.98 -7.80 -0.01
C ILE A 155 -0.98 -7.63 -1.16
N GLN A 156 -1.44 -7.45 -2.39
CA GLN A 156 -0.57 -7.25 -3.54
C GLN A 156 0.25 -5.96 -3.40
N LEU A 157 -0.37 -4.85 -2.98
CA LEU A 157 0.36 -3.60 -2.72
C LEU A 157 1.47 -3.77 -1.68
N ALA A 158 1.18 -4.45 -0.56
CA ALA A 158 2.17 -4.73 0.47
C ALA A 158 3.27 -5.70 -0.03
N GLN A 159 2.90 -6.70 -0.83
CA GLN A 159 3.84 -7.65 -1.43
C GLN A 159 4.77 -6.95 -2.42
N ASP A 160 4.27 -6.03 -3.23
CA ASP A 160 5.07 -5.25 -4.17
C ASP A 160 6.07 -4.35 -3.44
N ALA A 161 5.66 -3.74 -2.33
CA ALA A 161 6.57 -3.00 -1.46
C ALA A 161 7.67 -3.91 -0.88
N MET A 162 7.31 -5.09 -0.35
CA MET A 162 8.29 -6.07 0.13
C MET A 162 9.25 -6.54 -0.97
N ASN A 163 8.76 -6.73 -2.20
CA ASN A 163 9.58 -7.13 -3.35
C ASN A 163 10.60 -6.05 -3.73
N LYS A 164 10.23 -4.76 -3.62
CA LYS A 164 11.16 -3.64 -3.82
C LYS A 164 12.27 -3.64 -2.77
N LEU A 165 11.93 -3.87 -1.50
CA LEU A 165 12.92 -3.99 -0.42
C LEU A 165 13.84 -5.21 -0.65
N ASP A 166 13.29 -6.35 -1.08
CA ASP A 166 14.07 -7.55 -1.43
C ASP A 166 15.07 -7.24 -2.56
N ALA A 167 14.62 -6.59 -3.63
CA ALA A 167 15.47 -6.18 -4.74
C ALA A 167 16.60 -5.24 -4.29
N ALA A 168 16.30 -4.26 -3.41
CA ALA A 168 17.32 -3.37 -2.85
C ALA A 168 18.37 -4.14 -2.02
N GLY A 169 17.94 -5.13 -1.23
CA GLY A 169 18.86 -6.02 -0.53
C GLY A 169 19.73 -6.85 -1.48
N ARG A 170 19.17 -7.30 -2.62
CA ARG A 170 19.90 -8.14 -3.59
C ARG A 170 21.04 -7.39 -4.24
N VAL A 171 20.88 -6.09 -4.47
CA VAL A 171 21.98 -5.22 -4.94
C VAL A 171 23.16 -5.28 -3.96
N LYS A 172 22.90 -5.26 -2.64
CA LYS A 172 23.96 -5.37 -1.62
C LYS A 172 24.62 -6.75 -1.59
N VAL A 173 23.83 -7.82 -1.73
CA VAL A 173 24.37 -9.19 -1.81
C VAL A 173 25.24 -9.35 -3.06
N SER A 174 24.81 -8.85 -4.22
CA SER A 174 25.63 -8.86 -5.43
C SER A 174 26.94 -8.09 -5.26
N ALA A 175 26.90 -6.90 -4.66
CA ALA A 175 28.12 -6.15 -4.34
C ALA A 175 29.06 -6.94 -3.40
N ALA A 176 28.51 -7.65 -2.40
CA ALA A 176 29.31 -8.52 -1.56
C ALA A 176 29.97 -9.66 -2.35
N LYS A 177 29.26 -10.28 -3.32
CA LYS A 177 29.83 -11.34 -4.18
C LYS A 177 31.01 -10.85 -5.02
N GLU A 178 30.93 -9.64 -5.56
CA GLU A 178 32.05 -9.02 -6.29
C GLU A 178 33.26 -8.78 -5.39
N ILE A 179 33.03 -8.32 -4.15
CA ILE A 179 34.08 -8.12 -3.15
C ILE A 179 34.72 -9.45 -2.73
N ILE A 180 33.93 -10.53 -2.62
CA ILE A 180 34.44 -11.90 -2.39
C ILE A 180 35.36 -12.33 -3.53
N ALA A 181 34.99 -12.06 -4.79
CA ALA A 181 35.85 -12.37 -5.94
C ALA A 181 37.18 -11.60 -5.91
N GLY A 182 37.16 -10.36 -5.38
CA GLY A 182 38.35 -9.55 -5.08
C GLY A 182 39.14 -9.96 -3.82
N ARG A 183 38.69 -11.00 -3.10
CA ARG A 183 39.30 -11.55 -1.86
C ARG A 183 39.33 -10.61 -0.65
N ASP A 184 38.49 -9.58 -0.64
CA ASP A 184 38.29 -8.72 0.54
C ASP A 184 37.15 -9.26 1.43
N TYR A 185 37.43 -10.38 2.10
CA TYR A 185 36.41 -11.13 2.82
C TYR A 185 35.84 -10.40 4.03
N GLU A 186 36.63 -9.59 4.74
CA GLU A 186 36.13 -8.83 5.90
C GLU A 186 35.10 -7.79 5.47
N ARG A 187 35.33 -7.09 4.36
CA ARG A 187 34.35 -6.16 3.81
C ARG A 187 33.09 -6.89 3.33
N ALA A 188 33.23 -8.02 2.64
CA ALA A 188 32.10 -8.82 2.19
C ALA A 188 31.24 -9.32 3.38
N LYS A 189 31.88 -9.82 4.45
CA LYS A 189 31.19 -10.24 5.69
C LYS A 189 30.40 -9.10 6.31
N SER A 190 30.97 -7.89 6.35
CA SER A 190 30.29 -6.71 6.90
C SER A 190 29.00 -6.42 6.14
N ILE A 191 29.05 -6.40 4.80
CA ILE A 191 27.87 -6.16 3.96
C ILE A 191 26.82 -7.27 4.14
N LEU A 192 27.23 -8.54 4.14
CA LEU A 192 26.30 -9.67 4.32
C LEU A 192 25.62 -9.64 5.70
N LYS A 193 26.35 -9.27 6.77
CA LYS A 193 25.76 -9.07 8.11
C LYS A 193 24.76 -7.92 8.15
N GLU A 194 25.07 -6.81 7.48
CA GLU A 194 24.14 -5.70 7.33
C GLU A 194 22.85 -6.16 6.63
N VAL A 195 22.97 -6.94 5.55
CA VAL A 195 21.79 -7.46 4.83
C VAL A 195 20.96 -8.39 5.73
N LEU A 196 21.61 -9.30 6.46
CA LEU A 196 20.96 -10.23 7.39
C LEU A 196 20.12 -9.56 8.47
N THR A 197 20.56 -8.39 8.93
CA THR A 197 19.90 -7.63 9.98
C THR A 197 18.85 -6.67 9.42
N THR A 198 19.20 -5.93 8.37
CA THR A 198 18.36 -4.88 7.77
C THR A 198 17.17 -5.44 7.00
N TYR A 199 17.37 -6.53 6.27
CA TYR A 199 16.33 -7.15 5.42
C TYR A 199 15.76 -8.43 6.02
N LYS A 200 15.87 -8.58 7.36
CA LYS A 200 15.38 -9.76 8.09
C LYS A 200 13.91 -10.02 7.77
N GLY A 201 13.60 -11.26 7.38
CA GLY A 201 12.24 -11.67 7.02
C GLY A 201 11.95 -11.65 5.52
N LEU A 202 12.87 -11.12 4.70
CA LEU A 202 12.80 -11.19 3.24
C LEU A 202 13.63 -12.37 2.69
N PRO A 203 13.31 -12.87 1.48
CA PRO A 203 14.10 -13.92 0.81
C PRO A 203 15.59 -13.59 0.69
N VAL A 204 15.95 -12.33 0.42
CA VAL A 204 17.35 -11.90 0.29
C VAL A 204 18.18 -12.09 1.55
N ALA A 205 17.57 -12.02 2.75
CA ALA A 205 18.30 -12.31 3.98
C ALA A 205 18.75 -13.78 4.04
N LYS A 206 17.94 -14.73 3.54
CA LYS A 206 18.33 -16.15 3.45
C LYS A 206 19.43 -16.37 2.43
N GLU A 207 19.40 -15.63 1.32
CA GLU A 207 20.50 -15.65 0.36
C GLU A 207 21.80 -15.13 1.01
N ALA A 208 21.74 -13.99 1.71
CA ALA A 208 22.87 -13.44 2.43
C ALA A 208 23.42 -14.41 3.49
N GLU A 209 22.56 -15.18 4.17
CA GLU A 209 22.95 -16.20 5.15
C GLU A 209 23.76 -17.32 4.51
N THR A 210 23.31 -17.77 3.34
CA THR A 210 23.96 -18.81 2.55
C THR A 210 25.35 -18.34 2.11
N GLU A 211 25.44 -17.15 1.51
CA GLU A 211 26.70 -16.56 1.05
C GLU A 211 27.68 -16.31 2.21
N TYR A 212 27.17 -15.83 3.35
CA TYR A 212 27.99 -15.60 4.55
C TYR A 212 28.57 -16.92 5.10
N SER A 213 27.76 -17.98 5.14
CA SER A 213 28.19 -19.30 5.60
C SER A 213 29.22 -19.93 4.66
N ASP A 214 29.04 -19.79 3.36
CA ASP A 214 29.98 -20.31 2.37
C ASP A 214 31.29 -19.54 2.36
N LEU A 215 31.25 -18.23 2.61
CA LEU A 215 32.45 -17.40 2.78
C LEU A 215 33.30 -17.86 3.98
N ILE A 216 32.68 -18.18 5.11
CA ILE A 216 33.40 -18.73 6.29
C ILE A 216 34.12 -20.03 5.92
N LYS A 217 33.43 -20.96 5.26
CA LYS A 217 34.03 -22.24 4.84
C LYS A 217 35.20 -22.04 3.87
N ARG A 218 35.09 -21.09 2.93
CA ARG A 218 36.17 -20.76 1.99
C ARG A 218 37.42 -20.25 2.72
N GLU A 219 37.26 -19.34 3.67
CA GLU A 219 38.39 -18.85 4.46
C GLU A 219 39.07 -19.94 5.28
N GLU A 220 38.30 -20.83 5.90
CA GLU A 220 38.86 -21.95 6.65
C GLU A 220 39.68 -22.89 5.76
N LEU A 221 39.21 -23.15 4.55
CA LEU A 221 39.93 -23.96 3.55
C LEU A 221 41.20 -23.25 3.07
N GLU A 222 41.16 -21.95 2.78
CA GLU A 222 42.33 -21.18 2.34
C GLU A 222 43.40 -21.10 3.44
N LYS A 223 42.98 -20.92 4.71
CA LYS A 223 43.87 -20.97 5.88
C LYS A 223 44.51 -22.35 6.03
N LYS A 224 43.76 -23.43 5.86
CA LYS A 224 44.28 -24.81 5.91
C LYS A 224 45.26 -25.12 4.78
N ASN A 225 45.02 -24.57 3.59
CA ASN A 225 45.84 -24.82 2.41
C ASN A 225 47.08 -23.91 2.30
N GLY A 226 47.35 -23.06 3.29
CA GLY A 226 48.53 -22.18 3.30
C GLY A 226 48.51 -21.10 2.21
N LEU A 227 47.35 -20.85 1.60
CA LEU A 227 47.17 -19.77 0.62
C LEU A 227 47.18 -18.44 1.38
N LYS A 228 48.32 -17.74 1.35
CA LYS A 228 48.42 -16.37 1.90
C LYS A 228 47.44 -15.46 1.18
N ASN A 229 46.62 -14.75 1.94
CA ASN A 229 45.70 -13.74 1.41
C ASN A 229 46.53 -12.58 0.80
N PRO A 230 46.49 -12.34 -0.51
CA PRO A 230 47.36 -11.36 -1.16
C PRO A 230 47.03 -9.91 -0.78
N GLY A 231 45.88 -9.65 -0.13
CA GLY A 231 45.46 -8.32 0.32
C GLY A 231 46.00 -7.87 1.69
N SER A 232 46.79 -8.70 2.39
CA SER A 232 47.42 -8.33 3.66
C SER A 232 48.77 -7.64 3.44
N THR A 233 48.78 -6.52 2.72
CA THR A 233 49.88 -5.54 2.81
C THR A 233 49.51 -4.49 3.83
N ARG A 234 50.38 -4.36 4.85
CA ARG A 234 50.35 -3.32 5.89
C ARG A 234 50.27 -1.91 5.31
#